data_AF-A0A847K113-F1
#
_entry.id   AF-A0A847K113-F1
#
_cell.length_a   1.000
_cell.length_b   1.000
_cell.length_c   1.000
_cell.angle_alpha   90.00
_cell.angle_beta   90.00
_cell.angle_gamma   90.00
#
_symmetry.space_group_name_H-M   'P 1'
#
loop_
_entity.id
_entity.type
_entity.pdbx_description
1 polymer ?
#
loop_
_entity_poly.entity_id
_entity_poly.type
_entity_poly.pdbx_seq_one_letter_code
_entity_poly.pdbx_strand_id
1 'polypeptide(L)'
;MEPDDPLSRAHSVVHRLLHEHFADLMRGEPIDVAIGRRAARRLASVKRGPSGPVITVNPLLLLPGLPPEVLEATIAHELCHIVHGFGTANRTMGLQPHRGGIVDAELNRRGLKNTAQVAKDWCRSQWGTWYAAHAPDLVAARERRNEDAEAAWKTFLAQPRMRSLEDIQRLAASAAALAGCEPLGGVRWLYATPRNRCLSYRSTREDVILVHGLAAHPGVPEHVILYQLALWLHRKASRHGRDWQEVSTAILSRDRIEQAQRWMRRQWTAFMRKHLPV
;
A
#
# COMPACT_ATOMS: atom_id res chain seq x y z
N MET A 1 -12.63 -39.10 11.85
CA MET A 1 -12.83 -37.85 11.11
C MET A 1 -11.83 -37.87 9.98
N GLU A 2 -12.27 -37.71 8.73
CA GLU A 2 -11.33 -37.41 7.65
C GLU A 2 -10.65 -36.05 7.92
N PRO A 3 -9.41 -35.84 7.44
CA PRO A 3 -8.82 -34.51 7.45
C PRO A 3 -9.65 -33.59 6.55
N ASP A 4 -10.36 -32.64 7.17
CA ASP A 4 -11.15 -31.61 6.49
C ASP A 4 -10.28 -30.87 5.47
N ASP A 5 -10.46 -31.18 4.18
CA ASP A 5 -9.63 -30.64 3.11
C ASP A 5 -9.79 -29.11 3.07
N PRO A 6 -8.70 -28.34 3.26
CA PRO A 6 -8.77 -26.88 3.26
C PRO A 6 -9.43 -26.30 2.00
N LEU A 7 -9.28 -26.96 0.85
CA LEU A 7 -9.90 -26.52 -0.41
C LEU A 7 -11.41 -26.82 -0.44
N SER A 8 -11.84 -27.98 0.04
CA SER A 8 -13.26 -28.35 0.21
C SER A 8 -14.03 -27.38 1.12
N ARG A 9 -13.41 -26.86 2.19
CA ARG A 9 -13.98 -25.76 2.99
C ARG A 9 -14.25 -24.51 2.14
N ALA A 10 -13.31 -24.13 1.26
CA ALA A 10 -13.47 -22.97 0.40
C ALA A 10 -14.53 -23.17 -0.70
N HIS A 11 -14.59 -24.38 -1.31
CA HIS A 11 -15.65 -24.74 -2.26
C HIS A 11 -17.04 -24.69 -1.62
N SER A 12 -17.18 -25.24 -0.40
CA SER A 12 -18.45 -25.21 0.34
C SER A 12 -18.95 -23.78 0.58
N VAL A 13 -18.06 -22.86 0.95
CA VAL A 13 -18.39 -21.42 1.12
C VAL A 13 -18.78 -20.77 -0.22
N VAL A 14 -18.05 -21.02 -1.31
CA VAL A 14 -18.40 -20.50 -2.65
C VAL A 14 -19.77 -21.02 -3.09
N HIS A 15 -20.02 -22.32 -3.00
CA HIS A 15 -21.29 -22.93 -3.40
C HIS A 15 -22.48 -22.34 -2.63
N ARG A 16 -22.33 -22.21 -1.29
CA ARG A 16 -23.37 -21.61 -0.45
C ARG A 16 -23.64 -20.15 -0.81
N LEU A 17 -22.60 -19.32 -0.93
CA LEU A 17 -22.74 -17.91 -1.30
C LEU A 17 -23.35 -17.73 -2.71
N LEU A 18 -23.00 -18.59 -3.67
CA LEU A 18 -23.61 -18.60 -5.00
C LEU A 18 -25.12 -18.88 -4.94
N HIS A 19 -25.56 -19.81 -4.09
CA HIS A 19 -26.97 -20.12 -3.94
C HIS A 19 -27.75 -19.03 -3.20
N GLU A 20 -27.22 -18.54 -2.07
CA GLU A 20 -27.92 -17.62 -1.16
C GLU A 20 -27.88 -16.15 -1.61
N HIS A 21 -26.77 -15.71 -2.22
CA HIS A 21 -26.49 -14.29 -2.44
C HIS A 21 -26.09 -13.92 -3.87
N PHE A 22 -25.63 -14.88 -4.69
CA PHE A 22 -25.07 -14.63 -6.03
C PHE A 22 -25.67 -15.55 -7.13
N ALA A 23 -26.97 -15.83 -7.06
CA ALA A 23 -27.65 -16.73 -8.00
C ALA A 23 -27.65 -16.24 -9.47
N ASP A 24 -27.39 -14.95 -9.70
CA ASP A 24 -27.11 -14.34 -11.00
C ASP A 24 -25.82 -14.85 -11.63
N LEU A 25 -24.78 -15.13 -10.83
CA LEU A 25 -23.51 -15.67 -11.32
C LEU A 25 -23.61 -17.14 -11.77
N MET A 26 -24.54 -17.93 -11.21
CA MET A 26 -24.72 -19.34 -11.55
C MET A 26 -25.16 -19.58 -13.02
N ARG A 27 -25.57 -18.52 -13.73
CA ARG A 27 -25.93 -18.58 -15.17
C ARG A 27 -24.75 -18.26 -16.11
N GLY A 28 -23.59 -17.93 -15.56
CA GLY A 28 -22.41 -17.49 -16.30
C GLY A 28 -21.37 -18.59 -16.52
N GLU A 29 -20.11 -18.17 -16.62
CA GLU A 29 -18.95 -19.07 -16.65
C GLU A 29 -18.77 -19.76 -15.28
N PRO A 30 -18.30 -21.02 -15.23
CA PRO A 30 -18.00 -21.70 -13.97
C PRO A 30 -16.94 -20.94 -13.17
N ILE A 31 -17.11 -20.91 -11.84
CA ILE A 31 -16.22 -20.21 -10.91
C ILE A 31 -15.41 -21.25 -10.14
N ASP A 32 -14.12 -21.34 -10.45
CA ASP A 32 -13.19 -22.26 -9.79
C ASP A 32 -12.59 -21.63 -8.51
N VAL A 33 -12.13 -22.49 -7.61
CA VAL A 33 -11.42 -22.10 -6.38
C VAL A 33 -10.02 -22.73 -6.37
N ALA A 34 -9.02 -21.98 -5.92
CA ALA A 34 -7.65 -22.46 -5.81
C ALA A 34 -6.94 -21.93 -4.56
N ILE A 35 -6.00 -22.70 -4.02
CA ILE A 35 -5.13 -22.24 -2.94
C ILE A 35 -4.03 -21.33 -3.49
N GLY A 36 -3.87 -20.17 -2.87
CA GLY A 36 -2.89 -19.15 -3.19
C GLY A 36 -1.59 -19.25 -2.38
N ARG A 37 -0.88 -18.12 -2.31
CA ARG A 37 0.32 -17.97 -1.47
C ARG A 37 -0.05 -17.33 -0.14
N ARG A 38 0.61 -17.75 0.95
CA ARG A 38 0.58 -17.05 2.25
C ARG A 38 1.04 -15.60 2.04
N ALA A 39 0.19 -14.62 2.32
CA ALA A 39 0.48 -13.20 2.04
C ALA A 39 -0.15 -12.23 3.06
N ALA A 40 0.67 -11.34 3.65
CA ALA A 40 0.20 -10.42 4.68
C ALA A 40 -0.83 -9.36 4.23
N ARG A 41 -0.95 -9.10 2.91
CA ARG A 41 -1.75 -7.99 2.35
C ARG A 41 -2.75 -8.42 1.29
N ARG A 42 -2.98 -9.71 1.12
CA ARG A 42 -3.91 -10.27 0.13
C ARG A 42 -4.59 -11.48 0.75
N LEU A 43 -5.90 -11.36 0.95
CA LEU A 43 -6.75 -12.38 1.58
C LEU A 43 -7.28 -13.35 0.53
N ALA A 44 -7.74 -12.82 -0.61
CA ALA A 44 -7.93 -13.58 -1.84
C ALA A 44 -7.60 -12.71 -3.07
N SER A 45 -7.82 -13.26 -4.27
CA SER A 45 -7.90 -12.50 -5.51
C SER A 45 -8.55 -13.34 -6.61
N VAL A 46 -9.48 -12.76 -7.36
CA VAL A 46 -9.97 -13.30 -8.62
C VAL A 46 -8.97 -13.07 -9.77
N LYS A 47 -8.90 -14.02 -10.70
CA LYS A 47 -8.20 -13.93 -12.00
C LYS A 47 -9.00 -14.69 -13.07
N ARG A 48 -8.67 -14.47 -14.35
CA ARG A 48 -9.14 -15.35 -15.44
C ARG A 48 -8.40 -16.68 -15.39
N GLY A 49 -9.14 -17.79 -15.45
CA GLY A 49 -8.64 -19.14 -15.75
C GLY A 49 -9.05 -19.63 -17.14
N PRO A 50 -8.82 -20.91 -17.46
CA PRO A 50 -9.21 -21.50 -18.74
C PRO A 50 -10.73 -21.47 -18.96
N SER A 51 -11.47 -22.03 -17.99
CA SER A 51 -12.93 -22.25 -18.09
C SER A 51 -13.77 -21.06 -17.63
N GLY A 52 -13.21 -20.15 -16.85
CA GLY A 52 -13.93 -19.04 -16.22
C GLY A 52 -13.09 -18.31 -15.16
N PRO A 53 -13.72 -17.52 -14.27
CA PRO A 53 -13.03 -16.89 -13.13
C PRO A 53 -12.48 -17.91 -12.14
N VAL A 54 -11.29 -17.64 -11.58
CA VAL A 54 -10.68 -18.45 -10.52
C VAL A 54 -10.45 -17.59 -9.28
N ILE A 55 -11.12 -17.92 -8.18
CA ILE A 55 -10.90 -17.30 -6.86
C ILE A 55 -9.70 -17.97 -6.21
N THR A 56 -8.62 -17.22 -6.02
CA THR A 56 -7.40 -17.71 -5.37
C THR A 56 -7.37 -17.27 -3.90
N VAL A 57 -7.57 -18.19 -2.95
CA VAL A 57 -7.69 -17.90 -1.50
C VAL A 57 -6.35 -18.04 -0.80
N ASN A 58 -6.00 -17.12 0.12
CA ASN A 58 -4.81 -17.25 0.95
C ASN A 58 -4.97 -18.43 1.93
N PRO A 59 -4.07 -19.44 1.93
CA PRO A 59 -4.23 -20.65 2.76
C PRO A 59 -4.34 -20.37 4.26
N LEU A 60 -3.86 -19.22 4.75
CA LEU A 60 -4.02 -18.82 6.16
C LEU A 60 -5.48 -18.56 6.57
N LEU A 61 -6.40 -18.46 5.60
CA LEU A 61 -7.85 -18.35 5.85
C LEU A 61 -8.56 -19.71 5.93
N LEU A 62 -7.87 -20.79 5.58
CA LEU A 62 -8.44 -22.14 5.56
C LEU A 62 -8.11 -22.90 6.85
N LEU A 63 -7.14 -22.40 7.63
CA LEU A 63 -6.71 -22.97 8.90
C LEU A 63 -7.85 -23.00 9.94
N PRO A 64 -7.87 -24.01 10.84
CA PRO A 64 -8.75 -24.05 12.00
C PRO A 64 -8.54 -22.83 12.92
N GLY A 65 -9.60 -22.34 13.55
CA GLY A 65 -9.54 -21.19 14.47
C GLY A 65 -9.71 -19.82 13.82
N LEU A 66 -9.68 -19.71 12.48
CA LEU A 66 -10.12 -18.48 11.80
C LEU A 66 -11.66 -18.37 11.86
N PRO A 67 -12.24 -17.23 12.29
CA PRO A 67 -13.70 -17.03 12.24
C PRO A 67 -14.27 -17.25 10.83
N PRO A 68 -15.36 -18.02 10.68
CA PRO A 68 -15.95 -18.31 9.36
C PRO A 68 -16.28 -17.06 8.55
N GLU A 69 -16.77 -16.00 9.21
CA GLU A 69 -17.17 -14.73 8.59
C GLU A 69 -16.03 -14.06 7.84
N VAL A 70 -14.77 -14.26 8.26
CA VAL A 70 -13.58 -13.70 7.60
C VAL A 70 -13.35 -14.39 6.25
N LEU A 71 -13.50 -15.72 6.19
CA LEU A 71 -13.39 -16.48 4.93
C LEU A 71 -14.58 -16.15 4.01
N GLU A 72 -15.79 -16.11 4.57
CA GLU A 72 -17.03 -15.82 3.83
C GLU A 72 -17.04 -14.42 3.23
N ALA A 73 -16.75 -13.38 4.01
CA ALA A 73 -16.66 -12.02 3.52
C ALA A 73 -15.55 -11.86 2.47
N THR A 74 -14.42 -12.56 2.64
CA THR A 74 -13.32 -12.56 1.66
C THR A 74 -13.77 -13.18 0.33
N ILE A 75 -14.45 -14.33 0.36
CA ILE A 75 -14.95 -14.99 -0.85
C ILE A 75 -16.06 -14.14 -1.49
N ALA A 76 -16.99 -13.60 -0.71
CA ALA A 76 -18.04 -12.71 -1.20
C ALA A 76 -17.48 -11.44 -1.86
N HIS A 77 -16.37 -10.89 -1.37
CA HIS A 77 -15.67 -9.76 -1.97
C HIS A 77 -15.17 -10.09 -3.39
N GLU A 78 -14.58 -11.28 -3.58
CA GLU A 78 -14.14 -11.74 -4.90
C GLU A 78 -15.33 -12.09 -5.82
N LEU A 79 -16.44 -12.61 -5.28
CA LEU A 79 -17.68 -12.79 -6.05
C LEU A 79 -18.25 -11.44 -6.52
N CYS A 80 -18.20 -10.39 -5.70
CA CYS A 80 -18.57 -9.03 -6.14
C CYS A 80 -17.65 -8.49 -7.24
N HIS A 81 -16.37 -8.88 -7.28
CA HIS A 81 -15.51 -8.60 -8.43
C HIS A 81 -15.98 -9.33 -9.69
N ILE A 82 -16.40 -10.59 -9.59
CA ILE A 82 -16.94 -11.35 -10.73
C ILE A 82 -18.24 -10.72 -11.26
N VAL A 83 -19.14 -10.25 -10.39
CA VAL A 83 -20.35 -9.48 -10.81
C VAL A 83 -19.97 -8.25 -11.63
N HIS A 84 -18.91 -7.53 -11.22
CA HIS A 84 -18.41 -6.38 -11.96
C HIS A 84 -17.53 -6.73 -13.19
N GLY A 85 -17.52 -8.00 -13.62
CA GLY A 85 -16.84 -8.51 -14.81
C GLY A 85 -15.35 -8.84 -14.63
N PHE A 86 -14.80 -8.78 -13.40
CA PHE A 86 -13.39 -9.11 -13.19
C PHE A 86 -13.16 -10.62 -13.26
N GLY A 87 -12.22 -11.05 -14.11
CA GLY A 87 -11.90 -12.47 -14.33
C GLY A 87 -12.81 -13.20 -15.31
N THR A 88 -13.91 -12.58 -15.77
CA THR A 88 -14.80 -13.14 -16.80
C THR A 88 -14.28 -12.85 -18.21
N ALA A 89 -14.90 -13.44 -19.24
CA ALA A 89 -14.56 -13.19 -20.64
C ALA A 89 -14.96 -11.78 -21.09
N ASN A 90 -16.03 -11.25 -20.49
CA ASN A 90 -16.56 -9.92 -20.76
C ASN A 90 -15.66 -8.88 -20.11
N ARG A 91 -14.72 -8.36 -20.89
CA ARG A 91 -13.73 -7.35 -20.50
C ARG A 91 -14.39 -6.22 -19.71
N THR A 92 -13.85 -5.94 -18.51
CA THR A 92 -14.37 -4.91 -17.61
C THR A 92 -14.54 -3.56 -18.29
N MET A 93 -15.70 -2.91 -18.07
CA MET A 93 -16.03 -1.58 -18.61
C MET A 93 -15.23 -0.45 -17.93
N GLY A 94 -13.89 -0.46 -18.07
CA GLY A 94 -13.01 0.64 -17.63
C GLY A 94 -12.97 0.95 -16.12
N LEU A 95 -13.74 0.25 -15.30
CA LEU A 95 -13.89 0.51 -13.88
C LEU A 95 -12.66 0.05 -13.08
N GLN A 96 -12.23 0.87 -12.12
CA GLN A 96 -11.28 0.44 -11.10
C GLN A 96 -12.04 -0.35 -10.01
N PRO A 97 -11.59 -1.56 -9.63
CA PRO A 97 -12.39 -2.55 -8.89
C PRO A 97 -12.96 -2.12 -7.54
N HIS A 98 -12.42 -1.08 -6.91
CA HIS A 98 -12.88 -0.57 -5.60
C HIS A 98 -13.24 0.94 -5.64
N ARG A 99 -13.26 1.58 -6.82
CA ARG A 99 -13.52 3.03 -6.90
C ARG A 99 -14.93 3.33 -6.41
N GLY A 100 -15.06 4.32 -5.53
CA GLY A 100 -16.35 4.72 -4.95
C GLY A 100 -16.95 3.72 -3.97
N GLY A 101 -16.20 2.70 -3.50
CA GLY A 101 -16.73 1.70 -2.56
C GLY A 101 -17.73 0.72 -3.19
N ILE A 102 -17.68 0.53 -4.51
CA ILE A 102 -18.65 -0.29 -5.27
C ILE A 102 -18.81 -1.72 -4.72
N VAL A 103 -17.73 -2.34 -4.21
CA VAL A 103 -17.80 -3.67 -3.58
C VAL A 103 -18.48 -3.65 -2.22
N ASP A 104 -18.20 -2.65 -1.36
CA ASP A 104 -18.87 -2.50 -0.06
C ASP A 104 -20.38 -2.23 -0.27
N ALA A 105 -20.75 -1.48 -1.32
CA ALA A 105 -22.14 -1.26 -1.72
C ALA A 105 -22.81 -2.53 -2.24
N GLU A 106 -22.12 -3.33 -3.07
CA GLU A 106 -22.62 -4.58 -3.63
C GLU A 106 -22.81 -5.66 -2.54
N LEU A 107 -21.86 -5.79 -1.62
CA LEU A 107 -21.99 -6.66 -0.44
C LEU A 107 -23.20 -6.25 0.43
N ASN A 108 -23.41 -4.95 0.64
CA ASN A 108 -24.59 -4.46 1.35
C ASN A 108 -25.90 -4.76 0.61
N ARG A 109 -25.94 -4.53 -0.71
CA ARG A 109 -27.10 -4.84 -1.57
C ARG A 109 -27.48 -6.32 -1.54
N ARG A 110 -26.49 -7.22 -1.37
CA ARG A 110 -26.68 -8.67 -1.24
C ARG A 110 -26.92 -9.15 0.20
N GLY A 111 -27.08 -8.25 1.18
CA GLY A 111 -27.35 -8.59 2.58
C GLY A 111 -26.13 -8.99 3.42
N LEU A 112 -24.92 -8.94 2.85
CA LEU A 112 -23.67 -9.38 3.48
C LEU A 112 -22.95 -8.29 4.28
N LYS A 113 -23.62 -7.15 4.55
CA LYS A 113 -23.05 -6.00 5.29
C LYS A 113 -22.46 -6.40 6.65
N ASN A 114 -23.18 -7.21 7.42
CA ASN A 114 -22.77 -7.59 8.77
C ASN A 114 -21.54 -8.52 8.74
N THR A 115 -21.57 -9.56 7.90
CA THR A 115 -20.44 -10.47 7.67
C THR A 115 -19.19 -9.71 7.22
N ALA A 116 -19.35 -8.79 6.27
CA ALA A 116 -18.27 -7.93 5.79
C ALA A 116 -17.71 -7.01 6.89
N GLN A 117 -18.56 -6.47 7.78
CA GLN A 117 -18.13 -5.63 8.89
C GLN A 117 -17.35 -6.43 9.96
N VAL A 118 -17.85 -7.61 10.36
CA VAL A 118 -17.16 -8.52 11.28
C VAL A 118 -15.76 -8.88 10.75
N ALA A 119 -15.68 -9.26 9.47
CA ALA A 119 -14.41 -9.57 8.82
C ALA A 119 -13.46 -8.36 8.77
N LYS A 120 -13.98 -7.16 8.45
CA LYS A 120 -13.20 -5.92 8.37
C LYS A 120 -12.61 -5.51 9.72
N ASP A 121 -13.35 -5.67 10.80
CA ASP A 121 -12.90 -5.34 12.16
C ASP A 121 -11.94 -6.41 12.72
N TRP A 122 -12.21 -7.69 12.47
CA TRP A 122 -11.28 -8.77 12.79
C TRP A 122 -9.97 -8.62 12.02
N CYS A 123 -10.01 -8.33 10.71
CA CYS A 123 -8.80 -8.08 9.93
C CYS A 123 -8.03 -6.84 10.38
N ARG A 124 -8.70 -5.81 10.91
CA ARG A 124 -8.02 -4.62 11.46
C ARG A 124 -7.27 -4.94 12.76
N SER A 125 -7.84 -5.78 13.62
CA SER A 125 -7.34 -6.03 14.99
C SER A 125 -6.48 -7.29 15.13
N GLN A 126 -6.82 -8.39 14.44
CA GLN A 126 -6.24 -9.72 14.67
C GLN A 126 -5.36 -10.24 13.52
N TRP A 127 -5.57 -9.81 12.27
CA TRP A 127 -4.86 -10.40 11.11
C TRP A 127 -3.34 -10.27 11.20
N GLY A 128 -2.81 -9.19 11.79
CA GLY A 128 -1.37 -9.03 11.99
C GLY A 128 -0.77 -10.13 12.88
N THR A 129 -1.41 -10.38 14.03
CA THR A 129 -1.05 -11.44 14.98
C THR A 129 -1.25 -12.82 14.37
N TRP A 130 -2.40 -13.05 13.71
CA TRP A 130 -2.71 -14.31 13.02
C TRP A 130 -1.67 -14.65 11.94
N TYR A 131 -1.30 -13.67 11.12
CA TYR A 131 -0.28 -13.84 10.09
C TYR A 131 1.10 -14.14 10.68
N ALA A 132 1.47 -13.49 11.78
CA ALA A 132 2.75 -13.74 12.44
C ALA A 132 2.84 -15.16 13.03
N ALA A 133 1.77 -15.63 13.68
CA ALA A 133 1.70 -16.97 14.26
C ALA A 133 1.76 -18.09 13.20
N HIS A 134 1.11 -17.90 12.04
CA HIS A 134 0.97 -18.95 11.01
C HIS A 134 1.89 -18.77 9.78
N ALA A 135 2.70 -17.71 9.74
CA ALA A 135 3.76 -17.52 8.75
C ALA A 135 5.05 -16.90 9.34
N PRO A 136 5.59 -17.47 10.43
CA PRO A 136 6.78 -16.93 11.11
C PRO A 136 8.01 -16.92 10.19
N ASP A 137 8.12 -17.88 9.28
CA ASP A 137 9.17 -17.93 8.25
C ASP A 137 9.12 -16.72 7.30
N LEU A 138 7.93 -16.27 6.92
CA LEU A 138 7.74 -15.09 6.05
C LEU A 138 7.89 -13.77 6.81
N VAL A 139 7.62 -13.76 8.12
CA VAL A 139 7.92 -12.63 9.02
C VAL A 139 9.43 -12.49 9.19
N ALA A 140 10.12 -13.54 9.63
CA ALA A 140 11.58 -13.54 9.81
C ALA A 140 12.33 -13.25 8.50
N ALA A 141 11.87 -13.78 7.37
CA ALA A 141 12.44 -13.44 6.06
C ALA A 141 12.16 -11.99 5.63
N ARG A 142 11.12 -11.34 6.17
CA ARG A 142 10.87 -9.91 5.96
C ARG A 142 11.72 -9.05 6.90
N GLU A 143 11.92 -9.48 8.13
CA GLU A 143 12.78 -8.79 9.11
C GLU A 143 14.22 -8.78 8.62
N ARG A 144 14.79 -9.94 8.24
CA ARG A 144 16.12 -10.02 7.60
C ARG A 144 16.24 -9.07 6.40
N ARG A 145 15.29 -9.09 5.46
CA ARG A 145 15.31 -8.15 4.31
C ARG A 145 15.21 -6.66 4.71
N ASN A 146 14.62 -6.33 5.86
CA ASN A 146 14.63 -4.96 6.36
C ASN A 146 15.99 -4.62 7.00
N GLU A 147 16.58 -5.55 7.75
CA GLU A 147 17.91 -5.45 8.37
C GLU A 147 19.01 -5.34 7.31
N ASP A 148 18.99 -6.21 6.29
CA ASP A 148 19.88 -6.19 5.12
C ASP A 148 19.78 -4.83 4.40
N ALA A 149 18.56 -4.35 4.15
CA ALA A 149 18.33 -3.06 3.52
C ALA A 149 18.82 -1.90 4.41
N GLU A 150 18.56 -1.93 5.72
CA GLU A 150 19.03 -0.93 6.68
C GLU A 150 20.56 -0.89 6.76
N ALA A 151 21.23 -2.05 6.76
CA ALA A 151 22.69 -2.16 6.70
C ALA A 151 23.24 -1.58 5.38
N ALA A 152 22.65 -1.95 4.24
CA ALA A 152 23.03 -1.40 2.93
C ALA A 152 22.83 0.13 2.88
N TRP A 153 21.74 0.65 3.47
CA TRP A 153 21.50 2.09 3.60
C TRP A 153 22.49 2.79 4.52
N LYS A 154 22.84 2.22 5.67
CA LYS A 154 23.86 2.79 6.58
C LYS A 154 25.21 2.90 5.87
N THR A 155 25.64 1.84 5.17
CA THR A 155 26.86 1.84 4.36
C THR A 155 26.82 2.88 3.23
N PHE A 156 25.67 3.03 2.55
CA PHE A 156 25.49 4.07 1.52
C PHE A 156 25.56 5.49 2.10
N LEU A 157 24.87 5.75 3.20
CA LEU A 157 24.80 7.07 3.83
C LEU A 157 26.12 7.48 4.51
N ALA A 158 26.98 6.53 4.86
CA ALA A 158 28.32 6.77 5.40
C ALA A 158 29.37 7.13 4.32
N GLN A 159 29.02 7.10 3.03
CA GLN A 159 29.96 7.45 1.97
C GLN A 159 30.35 8.94 2.02
N PRO A 160 31.60 9.31 1.68
CA PRO A 160 32.01 10.70 1.59
C PRO A 160 31.11 11.51 0.65
N ARG A 161 30.86 12.79 1.00
CA ARG A 161 30.01 13.74 0.26
C ARG A 161 28.51 13.44 0.26
N MET A 162 28.04 12.42 0.98
CA MET A 162 26.62 12.28 1.28
C MET A 162 26.20 13.36 2.28
N ARG A 163 25.03 13.98 2.08
CA ARG A 163 24.43 14.87 3.07
C ARG A 163 24.04 14.07 4.32
N SER A 164 24.34 14.60 5.49
CA SER A 164 23.95 14.00 6.76
C SER A 164 22.43 14.09 6.99
N LEU A 165 21.90 13.35 7.96
CA LEU A 165 20.49 13.55 8.37
C LEU A 165 20.28 14.96 8.92
N GLU A 166 21.28 15.48 9.63
CA GLU A 166 21.29 16.82 10.21
C GLU A 166 21.20 17.89 9.12
N ASP A 167 21.86 17.70 7.98
CA ASP A 167 21.77 18.61 6.83
C ASP A 167 20.32 18.72 6.32
N ILE A 168 19.63 17.58 6.19
CA ILE A 168 18.21 17.55 5.77
C ILE A 168 17.31 18.17 6.85
N GLN A 169 17.62 17.97 8.13
CA GLN A 169 16.89 18.58 9.24
C GLN A 169 17.10 20.11 9.28
N ARG A 170 18.32 20.61 9.05
CA ARG A 170 18.61 22.05 8.91
C ARG A 170 17.88 22.65 7.70
N LEU A 171 17.88 21.97 6.54
CA LEU A 171 17.08 22.40 5.38
C LEU A 171 15.58 22.47 5.69
N ALA A 172 15.03 21.51 6.45
CA ALA A 172 13.63 21.51 6.86
C ALA A 172 13.29 22.62 7.85
N ALA A 173 14.17 22.90 8.82
CA ALA A 173 14.02 24.01 9.76
C ALA A 173 14.09 25.36 9.04
N SER A 174 15.09 25.58 8.18
CA SER A 174 15.21 26.80 7.37
C SER A 174 14.02 27.00 6.44
N ALA A 175 13.52 25.94 5.80
CA ALA A 175 12.32 26.01 4.96
C ALA A 175 11.06 26.39 5.76
N ALA A 176 10.90 25.87 6.99
CA ALA A 176 9.78 26.25 7.86
C ALA A 176 9.87 27.72 8.29
N ALA A 177 11.05 28.18 8.69
CA ALA A 177 11.32 29.56 9.09
C ALA A 177 11.09 30.54 7.93
N LEU A 178 11.65 30.28 6.75
CA LEU A 178 11.44 31.09 5.54
C LEU A 178 9.96 31.16 5.15
N ALA A 179 9.23 30.05 5.24
CA ALA A 179 7.81 30.02 4.95
C ALA A 179 6.97 30.79 5.98
N GLY A 180 7.47 31.07 7.19
CA GLY A 180 6.66 31.55 8.31
C GLY A 180 5.66 30.49 8.78
N CYS A 181 6.10 29.24 8.85
CA CYS A 181 5.29 28.09 9.21
C CYS A 181 5.86 27.38 10.45
N GLU A 182 5.01 26.70 11.22
CA GLU A 182 5.50 25.77 12.23
C GLU A 182 6.42 24.70 11.61
N PRO A 183 7.50 24.29 12.31
CA PRO A 183 8.31 23.15 11.91
C PRO A 183 7.52 21.87 11.67
N LEU A 184 8.07 20.99 10.83
CA LEU A 184 7.61 19.62 10.70
C LEU A 184 7.90 18.84 11.99
N GLY A 185 7.05 17.89 12.38
CA GLY A 185 7.20 17.11 13.63
C GLY A 185 8.49 16.27 13.73
N GLY A 186 9.19 16.10 12.61
CA GLY A 186 10.56 15.63 12.54
C GLY A 186 10.93 15.20 11.12
N VAL A 187 12.22 14.97 10.89
CA VAL A 187 12.72 14.38 9.64
C VAL A 187 13.64 13.20 9.96
N ARG A 188 13.41 12.06 9.31
CA ARG A 188 14.17 10.81 9.46
C ARG A 188 14.49 10.21 8.10
N TRP A 189 15.54 9.39 8.03
CA TRP A 189 15.79 8.57 6.84
C TRP A 189 14.71 7.50 6.66
N LEU A 190 14.33 7.29 5.41
CA LEU A 190 13.62 6.10 4.96
C LEU A 190 14.64 5.15 4.34
N TYR A 191 14.81 3.99 4.96
CA TYR A 191 15.49 2.83 4.39
C TYR A 191 14.58 2.23 3.29
N ALA A 192 14.66 2.87 2.13
CA ALA A 192 13.76 2.67 1.01
C ALA A 192 14.04 1.38 0.25
N THR A 193 12.98 0.71 -0.17
CA THR A 193 13.01 -0.44 -1.08
C THR A 193 12.68 0.01 -2.52
N PRO A 194 12.82 -0.84 -3.56
CA PRO A 194 12.38 -0.51 -4.93
C PRO A 194 10.88 -0.15 -5.07
N ARG A 195 10.07 -0.37 -4.03
CA ARG A 195 8.65 0.03 -3.97
C ARG A 195 8.46 1.49 -3.55
N ASN A 196 9.45 2.11 -2.92
CA ASN A 196 9.38 3.46 -2.37
C ASN A 196 9.73 4.52 -3.44
N ARG A 197 8.80 4.73 -4.39
CA ARG A 197 9.03 5.60 -5.56
C ARG A 197 9.00 7.11 -5.33
N CYS A 198 8.73 7.62 -4.13
CA CYS A 198 8.71 9.05 -3.83
C CYS A 198 9.97 9.45 -3.04
N LEU A 199 10.42 10.71 -3.18
CA LEU A 199 11.57 11.22 -2.40
C LEU A 199 11.25 11.35 -0.91
N SER A 200 9.97 11.47 -0.54
CA SER A 200 9.54 11.60 0.85
C SER A 200 8.13 11.08 1.11
N TYR A 201 7.84 10.74 2.37
CA TYR A 201 6.58 10.21 2.87
C TYR A 201 6.28 10.82 4.25
N ARG A 202 5.01 10.85 4.68
CA ARG A 202 4.64 11.18 6.08
C ARG A 202 4.31 9.91 6.85
N SER A 203 4.93 9.72 8.00
CA SER A 203 4.46 8.77 9.01
C SER A 203 3.36 9.45 9.84
N THR A 204 2.10 9.04 9.68
CA THR A 204 0.99 9.59 10.46
C THR A 204 1.00 9.16 11.93
N ARG A 205 1.70 8.05 12.25
CA ARG A 205 1.85 7.53 13.61
C ARG A 205 2.83 8.34 14.46
N GLU A 206 3.88 8.87 13.83
CA GLU A 206 5.00 9.55 14.49
C GLU A 206 5.05 11.06 14.20
N ASP A 207 4.17 11.54 13.32
CA ASP A 207 4.15 12.88 12.69
C ASP A 207 5.49 13.36 12.08
N VAL A 208 6.33 12.42 11.65
CA VAL A 208 7.60 12.70 10.97
C VAL A 208 7.50 12.58 9.45
N ILE A 209 8.36 13.33 8.75
CA ILE A 209 8.64 13.12 7.33
C ILE A 209 9.79 12.13 7.18
N LEU A 210 9.52 11.03 6.49
CA LEU A 210 10.48 10.01 6.11
C LEU A 210 11.05 10.37 4.73
N VAL A 211 12.31 10.80 4.68
CA VAL A 211 13.00 11.19 3.44
C VAL A 211 13.80 10.01 2.91
N HIS A 212 13.65 9.69 1.63
CA HIS A 212 14.37 8.61 0.96
C HIS A 212 15.88 8.85 1.05
N GLY A 213 16.65 7.84 1.47
CA GLY A 213 18.11 7.97 1.68
C GLY A 213 18.91 8.52 0.48
N LEU A 214 18.41 8.39 -0.76
CA LEU A 214 19.02 9.01 -1.94
C LEU A 214 19.04 10.54 -1.91
N ALA A 215 18.23 11.22 -1.10
CA ALA A 215 18.33 12.67 -0.91
C ALA A 215 19.68 13.09 -0.29
N ALA A 216 20.39 12.16 0.37
CA ALA A 216 21.76 12.35 0.79
C ALA A 216 22.73 12.50 -0.40
N HIS A 217 22.45 11.84 -1.53
CA HIS A 217 23.37 11.82 -2.66
C HIS A 217 23.48 13.21 -3.30
N PRO A 218 24.70 13.74 -3.55
CA PRO A 218 24.89 15.09 -4.08
C PRO A 218 24.29 15.29 -5.47
N GLY A 219 24.15 14.21 -6.24
CA GLY A 219 23.41 14.17 -7.52
C GLY A 219 21.90 14.40 -7.41
N VAL A 220 21.31 14.44 -6.21
CA VAL A 220 19.97 15.01 -5.97
C VAL A 220 20.14 16.50 -5.66
N PRO A 221 19.63 17.42 -6.51
CA PRO A 221 19.75 18.85 -6.27
C PRO A 221 19.03 19.30 -4.99
N GLU A 222 19.59 20.25 -4.27
CA GLU A 222 19.00 20.74 -3.00
C GLU A 222 17.60 21.33 -3.19
N HIS A 223 17.37 22.07 -4.29
CA HIS A 223 16.06 22.62 -4.62
C HIS A 223 14.98 21.53 -4.84
N VAL A 224 15.35 20.29 -5.20
CA VAL A 224 14.42 19.15 -5.25
C VAL A 224 14.00 18.72 -3.84
N ILE A 225 14.93 18.73 -2.89
CA ILE A 225 14.68 18.41 -1.48
C ILE A 225 13.81 19.49 -0.85
N LEU A 226 14.18 20.76 -1.01
CA LEU A 226 13.40 21.92 -0.55
C LEU A 226 11.99 21.94 -1.13
N TYR A 227 11.81 21.62 -2.42
CA TYR A 227 10.49 21.52 -3.04
C TYR A 227 9.61 20.44 -2.39
N GLN A 228 10.19 19.29 -2.01
CA GLN A 228 9.47 18.23 -1.30
C GLN A 228 9.13 18.64 0.14
N LEU A 229 10.05 19.32 0.84
CA LEU A 229 9.80 19.85 2.19
C LEU A 229 8.70 20.93 2.16
N ALA A 230 8.70 21.82 1.16
CA ALA A 230 7.66 22.81 0.94
C ALA A 230 6.26 22.17 0.79
N LEU A 231 6.14 21.05 0.07
CA LEU A 231 4.86 20.34 -0.07
C LEU A 231 4.32 19.82 1.28
N TRP A 232 5.18 19.41 2.20
CA TRP A 232 4.77 19.00 3.55
C TRP A 232 4.44 20.18 4.44
N LEU A 233 5.21 21.27 4.36
CA LEU A 233 4.93 22.52 5.07
C LEU A 233 3.59 23.11 4.63
N HIS A 234 3.31 23.17 3.32
CA HIS A 234 2.02 23.61 2.81
C HIS A 234 0.86 22.73 3.32
N ARG A 235 1.02 21.40 3.35
CA ARG A 235 0.02 20.47 3.93
C ARG A 235 -0.22 20.66 5.43
N LYS A 236 0.71 21.29 6.15
CA LYS A 236 0.52 21.70 7.55
C LYS A 236 -0.15 23.08 7.60
N ALA A 237 0.37 24.05 6.85
CA ALA A 237 -0.06 25.44 6.82
C ALA A 237 -1.45 25.68 6.19
N SER A 238 -1.91 24.82 5.28
CA SER A 238 -3.24 24.93 4.66
C SER A 238 -4.39 24.73 5.65
N ARG A 239 -4.13 24.12 6.82
CA ARG A 239 -5.05 24.08 7.97
C ARG A 239 -5.29 25.47 8.58
N HIS A 240 -4.40 26.42 8.30
CA HIS A 240 -4.44 27.82 8.72
C HIS A 240 -4.68 28.76 7.52
N GLY A 241 -5.28 28.24 6.43
CA GLY A 241 -5.70 29.04 5.27
C GLY A 241 -4.61 29.39 4.25
N ARG A 242 -3.34 29.01 4.48
CA ARG A 242 -2.23 29.40 3.61
C ARG A 242 -2.13 28.53 2.36
N ASP A 243 -2.00 29.17 1.20
CA ASP A 243 -1.98 28.48 -0.09
C ASP A 243 -0.61 27.85 -0.42
N TRP A 244 -0.52 27.20 -1.59
CA TRP A 244 0.72 26.59 -2.06
C TRP A 244 1.72 27.63 -2.60
N GLN A 245 1.23 28.70 -3.23
CA GLN A 245 2.04 29.71 -3.88
C GLN A 245 2.84 30.51 -2.85
N GLU A 246 2.21 30.94 -1.75
CA GLU A 246 2.85 31.59 -0.60
C GLU A 246 3.99 30.75 -0.04
N VAL A 247 3.67 29.52 0.40
CA VAL A 247 4.62 28.64 1.10
C VAL A 247 5.77 28.24 0.17
N SER A 248 5.48 27.92 -1.09
CA SER A 248 6.52 27.49 -2.03
C SER A 248 7.43 28.63 -2.46
N THR A 249 6.91 29.85 -2.70
CA THR A 249 7.75 30.98 -3.13
C THR A 249 8.53 31.65 -2.02
N ALA A 250 8.11 31.50 -0.76
CA ALA A 250 8.93 31.86 0.39
C ALA A 250 10.21 30.99 0.52
N ILE A 251 10.18 29.74 0.04
CA ILE A 251 11.30 28.78 0.15
C ILE A 251 12.14 28.73 -1.14
N LEU A 252 11.51 28.85 -2.32
CA LEU A 252 12.15 28.67 -3.63
C LEU A 252 11.64 29.67 -4.67
N SER A 253 12.51 30.17 -5.54
CA SER A 253 12.07 30.91 -6.73
C SER A 253 11.22 30.02 -7.66
N ARG A 254 10.34 30.64 -8.47
CA ARG A 254 9.49 29.92 -9.44
C ARG A 254 10.31 29.02 -10.39
N ASP A 255 11.43 29.52 -10.89
CA ASP A 255 12.39 28.74 -11.70
C ASP A 255 12.90 27.49 -10.96
N ARG A 256 13.28 27.60 -9.67
CA ARG A 256 13.72 26.44 -8.87
C ARG A 256 12.60 25.44 -8.61
N ILE A 257 11.36 25.90 -8.46
CA ILE A 257 10.17 25.03 -8.36
C ILE A 257 9.98 24.24 -9.67
N GLU A 258 10.06 24.91 -10.83
CA GLU A 258 9.94 24.26 -12.14
C GLU A 258 11.08 23.28 -12.41
N GLN A 259 12.32 23.63 -12.06
CA GLN A 259 13.48 22.74 -12.13
C GLN A 259 13.27 21.50 -11.25
N ALA A 260 12.80 21.66 -10.01
CA ALA A 260 12.49 20.55 -9.11
C ALA A 260 11.46 19.59 -9.72
N GLN A 261 10.35 20.13 -10.23
CA GLN A 261 9.29 19.36 -10.88
C GLN A 261 9.76 18.67 -12.17
N ARG A 262 10.64 19.30 -12.95
CA ARG A 262 11.24 18.73 -14.16
C ARG A 262 12.16 17.57 -13.82
N TRP A 263 13.01 17.74 -12.81
CA TRP A 263 13.94 16.72 -12.32
C TRP A 263 13.18 15.51 -11.73
N MET A 264 12.21 15.75 -10.85
CA MET A 264 11.38 14.69 -10.25
C MET A 264 10.59 13.88 -11.29
N ARG A 265 10.09 14.52 -12.36
CA ARG A 265 9.36 13.80 -13.43
C ARG A 265 10.27 13.01 -14.36
N ARG A 266 11.45 13.56 -14.74
CA ARG A 266 12.29 12.99 -15.81
C ARG A 266 13.46 12.14 -15.31
N GLN A 267 14.07 12.50 -14.18
CA GLN A 267 15.34 11.91 -13.73
C GLN A 267 15.17 10.94 -12.56
N TRP A 268 14.27 11.23 -11.62
CA TRP A 268 14.16 10.49 -10.35
C TRP A 268 14.03 8.97 -10.49
N THR A 269 13.22 8.46 -11.43
CA THR A 269 13.08 6.99 -11.64
C THR A 269 14.36 6.33 -12.15
N ALA A 270 15.09 6.99 -13.05
CA ALA A 270 16.38 6.49 -13.54
C ALA A 270 17.46 6.60 -12.46
N PHE A 271 17.47 7.71 -11.72
CA PHE A 271 18.35 7.96 -10.60
C PHE A 271 18.18 6.90 -9.49
N MET A 272 16.94 6.62 -9.07
CA MET A 272 16.63 5.53 -8.13
C MET A 272 17.20 4.19 -8.62
N ARG A 273 16.91 3.78 -9.87
CA ARG A 273 17.38 2.50 -10.42
C ARG A 273 18.92 2.37 -10.44
N LYS A 274 19.63 3.49 -10.59
CA LYS A 274 21.11 3.51 -10.64
C LYS A 274 21.76 3.53 -9.25
N HIS A 275 21.13 4.19 -8.28
CA HIS A 275 21.77 4.52 -7.00
C HIS A 275 21.16 3.83 -5.77
N LEU A 276 20.05 3.10 -5.91
CA LEU A 276 19.48 2.33 -4.81
C LEU A 276 20.49 1.27 -4.32
N PRO A 277 20.82 1.21 -3.02
CA PRO A 277 21.54 0.08 -2.44
C PRO A 277 20.76 -1.22 -2.68
N VAL A 278 21.50 -2.29 -3.00
CA VAL A 278 20.99 -3.65 -3.25
C VAL A 278 21.57 -4.57 -2.19
#